data_AF-A0A124EQV8-F1
#
_entry.id   AF-A0A124EQV8-F1
#
_cell.length_a   1.000
_cell.length_b   1.000
_cell.length_c   1.000
_cell.angle_alpha   90.00
_cell.angle_beta   90.00
_cell.angle_gamma   90.00
#
_symmetry.space_group_name_H-M   'P 1'
#
loop_
_entity.id
_entity.type
_entity.pdbx_description
1 polymer ?
#
loop_
_entity_poly.entity_id
_entity_poly.type
_entity_poly.pdbx_seq_one_letter_code
_entity_poly.pdbx_strand_id
1 'polypeptide(L)'
;MTGQVESAWPSHPDYEIGIKRMPFTGQVWLGGLLVAESEKCLVVTETDHVDRLYFPKTDVHWELLEPSEHTTVCPFKGRASYWSLSAGDQWIDNVAWSYPTPLPEVAGITDHISFYDDRLRIVVLERWPDGTLVPTRFPLWGDAAELVRLIDVEPRDDNHFVGPAHGPTQRDVVEGGQLLAEAIVAVSKTLPEQRVTSASMVFLKAASFGAPVEMSVDVLRKGRIFSTAEVRATQHDALRGAAILLCDSGSSDVIGHAMAMPDVPKPSDADPFEGFGMPGREIRVVDGAYDSNPHRVGPPEINVWVRFRDAPSQPYLHSALLAQSSTHWTIAAGLLPHSGFGEALAHRTLSTGIMKATIAFHEDADVTDWLLYTNRAFWAGRGLVQGDGHVFTEGGRLAASYTIQAMVREFRTQPAAMGHDERTVM
;
A
#
# COMPACT_ATOMS: atom_id res chain seq x y z
N MET A 1 5.53 14.12 -44.38
CA MET A 1 6.95 14.32 -44.00
C MET A 1 7.10 13.84 -42.57
N THR A 2 7.57 12.61 -42.39
CA THR A 2 7.87 12.01 -41.08
C THR A 2 9.14 12.64 -40.55
N GLY A 3 9.01 13.79 -39.87
CA GLY A 3 10.14 14.41 -39.17
C GLY A 3 10.68 13.44 -38.14
N GLN A 4 11.96 13.11 -38.24
CA GLN A 4 12.71 12.34 -37.25
C GLN A 4 12.59 13.07 -35.90
N VAL A 5 12.20 12.35 -34.85
CA VAL A 5 12.08 12.94 -33.51
C VAL A 5 13.49 13.28 -33.02
N GLU A 6 13.71 14.53 -32.65
CA GLU A 6 14.98 14.97 -32.06
C GLU A 6 15.09 14.40 -30.64
N SER A 7 16.18 13.69 -30.38
CA SER A 7 16.44 13.03 -29.10
C SER A 7 16.87 14.08 -28.06
N ALA A 8 16.17 14.12 -26.92
CA ALA A 8 16.58 14.97 -25.79
C ALA A 8 17.62 14.32 -24.87
N TRP A 9 17.93 13.02 -25.05
CA TRP A 9 18.91 12.28 -24.24
C TRP A 9 20.25 13.01 -24.05
N PRO A 10 20.90 13.59 -25.09
CA PRO A 10 22.17 14.29 -24.92
C PRO A 10 22.10 15.54 -24.04
N SER A 11 20.91 16.13 -23.92
CA SER A 11 20.68 17.38 -23.17
C SER A 11 20.15 17.16 -21.76
N HIS A 12 19.77 15.93 -21.41
CA HIS A 12 19.22 15.56 -20.10
C HIS A 12 19.93 14.29 -19.60
N PRO A 13 21.20 14.39 -19.18
CA PRO A 13 22.01 13.24 -18.79
C PRO A 13 21.48 12.51 -17.55
N ASP A 14 20.70 13.19 -16.71
CA ASP A 14 20.10 12.64 -15.49
C ASP A 14 18.69 12.06 -15.72
N TYR A 15 18.16 12.14 -16.95
CA TYR A 15 16.84 11.58 -17.27
C TYR A 15 16.97 10.09 -17.56
N GLU A 16 16.28 9.27 -16.76
CA GLU A 16 16.34 7.82 -16.87
C GLU A 16 15.00 7.22 -17.29
N ILE A 17 15.08 6.25 -18.21
CA ILE A 17 14.00 5.31 -18.53
C ILE A 17 14.52 3.90 -18.31
N GLY A 18 13.96 3.21 -17.33
CA GLY A 18 14.25 1.81 -17.05
C GLY A 18 13.27 0.90 -17.78
N ILE A 19 13.76 -0.19 -18.38
CA ILE A 19 12.92 -1.23 -18.98
C ILE A 19 13.31 -2.55 -18.34
N LYS A 20 12.37 -3.19 -17.64
CA LYS A 20 12.58 -4.49 -16.99
C LYS A 20 11.43 -5.42 -17.30
N ARG A 21 11.68 -6.72 -17.34
CA ARG A 21 10.61 -7.72 -17.44
C ARG A 21 9.78 -7.70 -16.15
N MET A 22 8.46 -7.66 -16.28
CA MET A 22 7.54 -7.89 -15.17
C MET A 22 7.57 -9.38 -14.81
N PRO A 23 7.91 -9.78 -13.57
CA PRO A 23 7.95 -11.19 -13.16
C PRO A 23 6.56 -11.84 -13.07
N PHE A 24 5.50 -11.03 -13.05
CA PHE A 24 4.10 -11.46 -12.92
C PHE A 24 3.36 -11.44 -14.27
N THR A 25 2.20 -12.11 -14.31
CA THR A 25 1.34 -12.02 -15.51
C THR A 25 0.59 -10.70 -15.49
N GLY A 26 0.77 -9.85 -16.49
CA GLY A 26 -0.02 -8.62 -16.63
C GLY A 26 -1.38 -8.92 -17.20
N GLN A 27 -2.42 -8.20 -16.76
CA GLN A 27 -3.74 -8.19 -17.38
C GLN A 27 -4.31 -6.77 -17.46
N VAL A 28 -5.08 -6.51 -18.50
CA VAL A 28 -5.84 -5.27 -18.69
C VAL A 28 -7.31 -5.61 -18.84
N TRP A 29 -8.16 -4.94 -18.05
CA TRP A 29 -9.59 -5.20 -17.98
C TRP A 29 -10.41 -3.93 -18.21
N LEU A 30 -11.50 -4.07 -18.96
CA LEU A 30 -12.62 -3.14 -18.98
C LEU A 30 -13.86 -3.81 -18.38
N GLY A 31 -14.16 -3.50 -17.12
CA GLY A 31 -15.17 -4.26 -16.38
C GLY A 31 -14.77 -5.74 -16.32
N GLY A 32 -15.62 -6.62 -16.86
CA GLY A 32 -15.36 -8.06 -16.97
C GLY A 32 -14.69 -8.50 -18.29
N LEU A 33 -14.35 -7.57 -19.18
CA LEU A 33 -13.75 -7.89 -20.48
C LEU A 33 -12.22 -7.82 -20.41
N LEU A 34 -11.55 -8.93 -20.78
CA LEU A 34 -10.10 -9.00 -20.88
C LEU A 34 -9.61 -8.37 -22.19
N VAL A 35 -8.73 -7.37 -22.09
CA VAL A 35 -8.21 -6.60 -23.23
C VAL A 35 -6.81 -7.06 -23.64
N ALA A 36 -5.98 -7.44 -22.66
CA ALA A 36 -4.66 -7.99 -22.88
C ALA A 36 -4.25 -8.85 -21.67
N GLU A 37 -3.49 -9.90 -21.92
CA GLU A 37 -2.88 -10.75 -20.88
C GLU A 37 -1.52 -11.26 -21.35
N SER A 38 -0.48 -11.11 -20.52
CA SER A 38 0.86 -11.60 -20.90
C SER A 38 1.81 -11.86 -19.73
N GLU A 39 2.55 -12.96 -19.79
CA GLU A 39 3.71 -13.27 -18.94
C GLU A 39 5.03 -12.63 -19.44
N LYS A 40 4.95 -11.90 -20.55
CA LYS A 40 6.06 -11.25 -21.25
C LYS A 40 5.97 -9.72 -21.14
N CYS A 41 5.18 -9.21 -20.21
CA CYS A 41 5.07 -7.77 -19.98
C CYS A 41 6.41 -7.16 -19.57
N LEU A 42 6.60 -5.90 -19.95
CA LEU A 42 7.69 -5.05 -19.49
C LEU A 42 7.12 -4.01 -18.52
N VAL A 43 7.80 -3.75 -17.42
CA VAL A 43 7.64 -2.51 -16.65
C VAL A 43 8.62 -1.49 -17.20
N VAL A 44 8.07 -0.31 -17.50
CA VAL A 44 8.83 0.86 -17.92
C VAL A 44 8.73 1.90 -16.81
N THR A 45 9.86 2.18 -16.17
CA THR A 45 10.01 3.25 -15.17
C THR A 45 10.58 4.47 -15.87
N GLU A 46 10.19 5.67 -15.46
CA GLU A 46 10.67 6.91 -16.07
C GLU A 46 10.72 8.03 -15.03
N THR A 47 11.76 8.86 -15.14
CA THR A 47 11.97 9.99 -14.23
C THR A 47 10.73 10.88 -14.17
N ASP A 48 10.24 11.12 -12.95
CA ASP A 48 9.03 11.92 -12.65
C ASP A 48 7.72 11.40 -13.29
N HIS A 49 7.65 10.12 -13.66
CA HIS A 49 6.47 9.50 -14.26
C HIS A 49 6.01 8.26 -13.49
N VAL A 50 4.72 7.97 -13.58
CA VAL A 50 4.15 6.72 -13.07
C VAL A 50 4.59 5.57 -13.96
N ASP A 51 5.05 4.49 -13.34
CA ASP A 51 5.43 3.25 -14.01
C ASP A 51 4.33 2.76 -14.96
N ARG A 52 4.75 2.20 -16.10
CA ARG A 52 3.85 1.72 -17.15
C ARG A 52 4.11 0.27 -17.47
N LEU A 53 3.03 -0.50 -17.59
CA LEU A 53 3.09 -1.88 -18.05
C LEU A 53 2.93 -1.90 -19.59
N TYR A 54 3.88 -2.53 -20.27
CA TYR A 54 3.92 -2.68 -21.71
C TYR A 54 3.71 -4.15 -22.06
N PHE A 55 2.71 -4.41 -22.89
CA PHE A 55 2.31 -5.73 -23.36
C PHE A 55 2.86 -5.97 -24.75
N PRO A 56 3.41 -7.16 -25.06
CA PRO A 56 3.69 -7.53 -26.44
C PRO A 56 2.42 -7.41 -27.28
N LYS A 57 2.52 -6.81 -28.47
CA LYS A 57 1.36 -6.63 -29.36
C LYS A 57 0.70 -7.96 -29.74
N THR A 58 1.40 -9.10 -29.67
CA THR A 58 0.83 -10.43 -29.94
C THR A 58 -0.17 -10.90 -28.89
N ASP A 59 -0.13 -10.31 -27.70
CA ASP A 59 -0.85 -10.77 -26.51
C ASP A 59 -2.03 -9.83 -26.17
N VAL A 60 -2.51 -9.09 -27.19
CA VAL A 60 -3.55 -8.05 -27.10
C VAL A 60 -4.74 -8.44 -27.98
N HIS A 61 -5.95 -8.26 -27.46
CA HIS A 61 -7.20 -8.47 -28.18
C HIS A 61 -7.49 -7.28 -29.12
N TRP A 62 -6.86 -7.29 -30.30
CA TRP A 62 -6.95 -6.20 -31.28
C TRP A 62 -8.36 -5.97 -31.84
N GLU A 63 -9.23 -6.97 -31.79
CA GLU A 63 -10.65 -6.84 -32.12
C GLU A 63 -11.40 -5.81 -31.25
N LEU A 64 -10.82 -5.44 -30.09
CA LEU A 64 -11.36 -4.42 -29.18
C LEU A 64 -10.76 -3.03 -29.40
N LEU A 65 -9.76 -2.89 -30.29
CA LEU A 65 -8.97 -1.67 -30.44
C LEU A 65 -9.07 -1.11 -31.86
N GLU A 66 -9.46 0.16 -31.96
CA GLU A 66 -9.51 0.90 -33.20
C GLU A 66 -8.37 1.92 -33.27
N PRO A 67 -7.61 2.00 -34.37
CA PRO A 67 -6.54 2.98 -34.50
C PRO A 67 -7.10 4.41 -34.50
N SER A 68 -6.43 5.30 -33.78
CA SER A 68 -6.76 6.72 -33.72
C SER A 68 -5.84 7.54 -34.62
N GLU A 69 -6.34 8.65 -35.15
CA GLU A 69 -5.50 9.65 -35.83
C GLU A 69 -4.62 10.44 -34.84
N HIS A 70 -4.89 10.32 -33.53
CA HIS A 70 -4.11 10.98 -32.49
C HIS A 70 -2.68 10.43 -32.43
N THR A 71 -1.72 11.34 -32.42
CA THR A 71 -0.30 11.03 -32.21
C THR A 71 0.33 12.08 -31.32
N THR A 72 1.30 11.66 -30.51
CA THR A 72 2.12 12.56 -29.69
C THR A 72 3.59 12.31 -29.96
N VAL A 73 4.44 13.25 -29.56
CA VAL A 73 5.89 13.12 -29.66
C VAL A 73 6.47 13.23 -28.26
N CYS A 74 7.17 12.18 -27.84
CA CYS A 74 8.00 12.18 -26.64
C CYS A 74 9.47 12.32 -27.08
N PRO A 75 10.22 13.30 -26.57
CA PRO A 75 11.60 13.52 -26.97
C PRO A 75 12.58 12.43 -26.48
N PHE A 76 12.14 11.55 -25.56
CA PHE A 76 12.93 10.43 -25.04
C PHE A 76 12.54 9.07 -25.63
N LYS A 77 11.29 8.91 -26.09
CA LYS A 77 10.78 7.64 -26.63
C LYS A 77 10.49 7.65 -28.12
N GLY A 78 10.24 8.80 -28.72
CA GLY A 78 9.85 8.93 -30.12
C GLY A 78 8.38 9.29 -30.31
N ARG A 79 7.83 9.00 -31.49
CA ARG A 79 6.44 9.30 -31.84
C ARG A 79 5.52 8.18 -31.38
N ALA A 80 4.52 8.53 -30.56
CA ALA A 80 3.50 7.60 -30.13
C ALA A 80 2.32 7.57 -31.13
N SER A 81 1.75 6.39 -31.31
CA SER A 81 0.45 6.17 -31.98
C SER A 81 -0.54 5.65 -30.95
N TYR A 82 -1.84 5.95 -31.14
CA TYR A 82 -2.88 5.67 -30.16
C TYR A 82 -3.99 4.80 -30.73
N TRP A 83 -4.67 4.09 -29.83
CA TRP A 83 -5.86 3.29 -30.10
C TRP A 83 -6.96 3.62 -29.10
N SER A 84 -8.18 3.64 -29.61
CA SER A 84 -9.40 3.75 -28.81
C SER A 84 -9.98 2.36 -28.61
N LEU A 85 -10.56 2.11 -27.44
CA LEU A 85 -11.17 0.82 -27.13
C LEU A 85 -12.67 0.89 -27.41
N SER A 86 -13.14 -0.09 -28.18
CA SER A 86 -14.54 -0.27 -28.59
C SER A 86 -15.04 -1.63 -28.10
N ALA A 87 -15.97 -1.65 -27.15
CA ALA A 87 -16.51 -2.87 -26.57
C ALA A 87 -18.03 -2.77 -26.36
N GLY A 88 -18.80 -3.24 -27.34
CA GLY A 88 -20.26 -3.08 -27.33
C GLY A 88 -20.64 -1.60 -27.40
N ASP A 89 -21.39 -1.12 -26.41
CA ASP A 89 -21.79 0.29 -26.29
C ASP A 89 -20.74 1.17 -25.57
N GLN A 90 -19.62 0.58 -25.10
CA GLN A 90 -18.56 1.32 -24.42
C GLN A 90 -17.48 1.75 -25.41
N TRP A 91 -17.16 3.04 -25.36
CA TRP A 91 -16.07 3.65 -26.13
C TRP A 91 -15.12 4.40 -25.19
N ILE A 92 -13.83 4.11 -25.25
CA ILE A 92 -12.79 4.82 -24.49
C ILE A 92 -11.73 5.33 -25.46
N ASP A 93 -11.73 6.65 -25.66
CA ASP A 93 -10.90 7.30 -26.65
C ASP A 93 -9.40 7.31 -26.27
N ASN A 94 -8.50 6.95 -27.20
CA ASN A 94 -7.05 7.02 -27.01
C ASN A 94 -6.54 6.35 -25.70
N VAL A 95 -7.07 5.17 -25.37
CA VAL A 95 -6.80 4.46 -24.11
C VAL A 95 -5.51 3.63 -24.12
N ALA A 96 -5.00 3.33 -25.30
CA ALA A 96 -3.76 2.57 -25.47
C ALA A 96 -2.81 3.31 -26.41
N TRP A 97 -1.50 3.14 -26.21
CA TRP A 97 -0.48 3.75 -27.06
C TRP A 97 0.74 2.83 -27.24
N SER A 98 1.43 3.01 -28.36
CA SER A 98 2.73 2.38 -28.61
C SER A 98 3.66 3.35 -29.31
N TYR A 99 4.95 3.02 -29.32
CA TYR A 99 5.98 3.70 -30.10
C TYR A 99 6.39 2.77 -31.24
N PRO A 100 5.87 2.95 -32.47
CA PRO A 100 6.19 2.06 -33.60
C PRO A 100 7.66 2.10 -34.01
N THR A 101 8.28 3.28 -33.86
CA THR A 101 9.71 3.51 -34.12
C THR A 101 10.30 4.21 -32.90
N PRO A 102 10.54 3.47 -31.80
CA PRO A 102 11.09 4.07 -30.59
C PRO A 102 12.53 4.54 -30.83
N LEU A 103 13.00 5.50 -30.02
CA LEU A 103 14.41 5.91 -30.05
C LEU A 103 15.33 4.75 -29.62
N PRO A 104 16.59 4.70 -30.08
CA PRO A 104 17.51 3.58 -29.82
C PRO A 104 17.67 3.23 -28.34
N GLU A 105 17.69 4.23 -27.47
CA GLU A 105 17.86 4.11 -26.02
C GLU A 105 16.72 3.31 -25.37
N VAL A 106 15.53 3.34 -25.97
CA VAL A 106 14.34 2.61 -25.52
C VAL A 106 13.86 1.58 -26.54
N ALA A 107 14.74 1.09 -27.41
CA ALA A 107 14.36 0.10 -28.43
C ALA A 107 13.70 -1.17 -27.86
N GLY A 108 13.90 -1.46 -26.57
CA GLY A 108 13.26 -2.57 -25.86
C GLY A 108 11.73 -2.55 -25.83
N ILE A 109 11.08 -1.38 -26.00
CA ILE A 109 9.61 -1.28 -26.09
C ILE A 109 9.07 -1.45 -27.52
N THR A 110 9.92 -1.77 -28.49
CA THR A 110 9.48 -2.10 -29.86
C THR A 110 8.47 -3.25 -29.82
N ASP A 111 7.43 -3.16 -30.64
CA ASP A 111 6.34 -4.15 -30.69
C ASP A 111 5.60 -4.38 -29.36
N HIS A 112 5.62 -3.39 -28.47
CA HIS A 112 4.79 -3.36 -27.27
C HIS A 112 3.76 -2.22 -27.31
N ILE A 113 2.71 -2.36 -26.52
CA ILE A 113 1.65 -1.35 -26.31
C ILE A 113 1.40 -1.20 -24.81
N SER A 114 1.07 0.01 -24.36
CA SER A 114 0.70 0.30 -22.98
C SER A 114 -0.71 0.90 -22.92
N PHE A 115 -1.28 0.91 -21.71
CA PHE A 115 -2.66 1.28 -21.44
C PHE A 115 -2.73 2.26 -20.26
N TYR A 116 -3.75 3.11 -20.25
CA TYR A 116 -3.98 4.08 -19.18
C TYR A 116 -4.73 3.42 -17.99
N ASP A 117 -4.06 3.34 -16.83
CA ASP A 117 -4.51 2.67 -15.58
C ASP A 117 -5.57 3.44 -14.78
N ASP A 118 -5.74 4.73 -15.09
CA ASP A 118 -6.81 5.58 -14.56
C ASP A 118 -8.15 5.33 -15.29
N ARG A 119 -8.11 4.70 -16.47
CA ARG A 119 -9.28 4.41 -17.31
C ARG A 119 -9.56 2.92 -17.48
N LEU A 120 -8.53 2.08 -17.33
CA LEU A 120 -8.64 0.62 -17.36
C LEU A 120 -8.13 0.00 -16.08
N ARG A 121 -8.70 -1.12 -15.67
CA ARG A 121 -8.19 -1.88 -14.53
C ARG A 121 -7.00 -2.71 -15.00
N ILE A 122 -5.80 -2.31 -14.59
CA ILE A 122 -4.57 -3.03 -14.87
C ILE A 122 -4.13 -3.75 -13.60
N VAL A 123 -3.91 -5.06 -13.71
CA VAL A 123 -3.45 -5.90 -12.60
C VAL A 123 -2.26 -6.74 -13.02
N VAL A 124 -1.46 -7.11 -12.03
CA VAL A 124 -0.47 -8.18 -12.14
C VAL A 124 -0.94 -9.37 -11.31
N LEU A 125 -0.83 -10.57 -11.87
CA LEU A 125 -1.15 -11.82 -11.20
C LEU A 125 0.14 -12.49 -10.73
N GLU A 126 0.28 -12.60 -9.42
CA GLU A 126 1.37 -13.31 -8.79
C GLU A 126 0.94 -14.74 -8.46
N ARG A 127 1.74 -15.72 -8.89
CA ARG A 127 1.54 -17.13 -8.53
C ARG A 127 2.37 -17.47 -7.29
N TRP A 128 1.70 -17.79 -6.20
CA TRP A 128 2.34 -18.20 -4.95
C TRP A 128 2.77 -19.68 -5.00
N PRO A 129 3.71 -20.10 -4.12
CA PRO A 129 4.17 -21.49 -4.06
C PRO A 129 3.04 -22.51 -3.80
N ASP A 130 1.98 -22.11 -3.09
CA ASP A 130 0.80 -22.94 -2.82
C ASP A 130 -0.17 -23.05 -4.02
N GLY A 131 0.16 -22.38 -5.14
CA GLY A 131 -0.65 -22.35 -6.35
C GLY A 131 -1.68 -21.22 -6.40
N THR A 132 -1.84 -20.45 -5.33
CA THR A 132 -2.74 -19.29 -5.29
C THR A 132 -2.32 -18.26 -6.35
N LEU A 133 -3.30 -17.68 -7.03
CA LEU A 133 -3.11 -16.52 -7.90
C LEU A 133 -3.62 -15.29 -7.18
N VAL A 134 -2.71 -14.36 -6.87
CA VAL A 134 -3.04 -13.13 -6.14
C VAL A 134 -2.97 -11.95 -7.11
N PRO A 135 -4.11 -11.33 -7.44
CA PRO A 135 -4.12 -10.13 -8.26
C PRO A 135 -3.71 -8.90 -7.43
N THR A 136 -2.84 -8.07 -8.00
CA THR A 136 -2.44 -6.77 -7.43
C THR A 136 -2.63 -5.69 -8.48
N ARG A 137 -3.27 -4.59 -8.11
CA ARG A 137 -3.51 -3.45 -9.00
C ARG A 137 -2.20 -2.74 -9.29
N PHE A 138 -1.96 -2.50 -10.57
CA PHE A 138 -0.83 -1.74 -11.09
C PHE A 138 -1.24 -0.26 -11.24
N PRO A 139 -0.34 0.73 -11.04
CA PRO A 139 1.10 0.62 -10.73
C PRO A 139 1.38 0.06 -9.33
N LEU A 140 2.57 -0.54 -9.18
CA LEU A 140 3.08 -1.02 -7.90
C LEU A 140 3.94 0.07 -7.26
N TRP A 141 4.00 0.13 -5.93
CA TRP A 141 5.03 0.92 -5.24
C TRP A 141 6.17 0.05 -4.71
N GLY A 142 5.93 -1.25 -4.52
CA GLY A 142 6.92 -2.20 -4.04
C GLY A 142 6.29 -3.58 -3.91
N ASP A 143 6.87 -4.44 -3.09
CA ASP A 143 6.31 -5.73 -2.70
C ASP A 143 6.41 -5.93 -1.18
N ALA A 144 5.92 -7.06 -0.69
CA ALA A 144 5.99 -7.39 0.73
C ALA A 144 7.44 -7.45 1.27
N ALA A 145 8.42 -7.83 0.44
CA ALA A 145 9.82 -7.86 0.86
C ALA A 145 10.38 -6.43 1.01
N GLU A 146 9.98 -5.52 0.14
CA GLU A 146 10.29 -4.09 0.27
C GLU A 146 9.65 -3.50 1.53
N LEU A 147 8.39 -3.84 1.84
CA LEU A 147 7.77 -3.42 3.11
C LEU A 147 8.57 -3.92 4.32
N VAL A 148 8.98 -5.20 4.32
CA VAL A 148 9.83 -5.75 5.37
C VAL A 148 11.16 -5.00 5.48
N ARG A 149 11.81 -4.70 4.35
CA ARG A 149 13.05 -3.91 4.31
C ARG A 149 12.87 -2.52 4.94
N LEU A 150 11.74 -1.87 4.70
CA LEU A 150 11.45 -0.53 5.24
C LEU A 150 11.23 -0.56 6.76
N ILE A 151 10.52 -1.57 7.27
CA ILE A 151 10.23 -1.66 8.72
C ILE A 151 11.39 -2.28 9.52
N ASP A 152 12.28 -3.03 8.89
CA ASP A 152 13.41 -3.70 9.55
C ASP A 152 14.59 -2.76 9.85
N VAL A 153 14.35 -1.75 10.70
CA VAL A 153 15.27 -0.64 10.95
C VAL A 153 16.70 -1.07 11.26
N GLU A 154 17.69 -0.49 10.59
CA GLU A 154 19.10 -0.86 10.74
C GLU A 154 19.74 -0.15 11.95
N PRO A 155 20.48 -0.84 12.83
CA PRO A 155 21.17 -0.19 13.94
C PRO A 155 22.29 0.72 13.45
N ARG A 156 22.36 1.93 14.01
CA ARG A 156 23.48 2.86 13.82
C ARG A 156 24.40 2.90 15.05
N ASP A 157 23.82 2.86 16.24
CA ASP A 157 24.48 2.71 17.53
C ASP A 157 23.56 2.01 18.53
N ASP A 158 23.90 1.99 19.82
CA ASP A 158 23.22 1.19 20.86
C ASP A 158 21.72 1.46 21.01
N ASN A 159 21.23 2.64 20.59
CA ASN A 159 19.82 3.03 20.72
C ASN A 159 19.28 3.87 19.56
N HIS A 160 20.05 4.05 18.48
CA HIS A 160 19.60 4.73 17.28
C HIS A 160 19.55 3.75 16.10
N PHE A 161 18.42 3.78 15.41
CA PHE A 161 18.14 2.95 14.26
C PHE A 161 17.69 3.81 13.08
N VAL A 162 17.81 3.28 11.88
CA VAL A 162 17.39 3.96 10.65
C VAL A 162 16.48 3.04 9.86
N GLY A 163 15.23 3.46 9.70
CA GLY A 163 14.33 2.95 8.66
C GLY A 163 14.80 3.51 7.31
N PRO A 164 15.14 2.65 6.34
CA PRO A 164 15.69 3.13 5.08
C PRO A 164 14.65 3.91 4.27
N ALA A 165 15.14 4.78 3.37
CA ALA A 165 14.26 5.40 2.39
C ALA A 165 13.72 4.35 1.42
N HIS A 166 12.48 4.56 0.96
CA HIS A 166 11.93 3.81 -0.16
C HIS A 166 12.35 4.44 -1.49
N GLY A 167 12.32 5.78 -1.56
CA GLY A 167 12.59 6.55 -2.78
C GLY A 167 11.40 7.41 -3.20
N PRO A 168 11.53 8.18 -4.28
CA PRO A 168 10.45 8.99 -4.81
C PRO A 168 9.23 8.12 -5.18
N THR A 169 8.06 8.54 -4.72
CA THR A 169 6.78 7.92 -5.08
C THR A 169 5.77 8.99 -5.43
N GLN A 170 4.69 8.60 -6.09
CA GLN A 170 3.60 9.51 -6.42
C GLN A 170 2.96 10.12 -5.16
N ARG A 171 2.88 9.34 -4.07
CA ARG A 171 2.38 9.79 -2.78
C ARG A 171 3.49 9.71 -1.74
N ASP A 172 4.11 10.85 -1.47
CA ASP A 172 5.24 10.97 -0.57
C ASP A 172 4.83 11.06 0.91
N VAL A 173 4.13 10.04 1.41
CA VAL A 173 3.70 9.96 2.81
C VAL A 173 3.91 8.54 3.34
N VAL A 174 4.82 8.40 4.29
CA VAL A 174 4.99 7.18 5.08
C VAL A 174 3.77 6.97 5.97
N GLU A 175 3.22 5.77 5.94
CA GLU A 175 2.05 5.42 6.72
C GLU A 175 2.36 5.36 8.22
N GLY A 176 1.42 5.79 9.07
CA GLY A 176 1.54 5.67 10.52
C GLY A 176 1.78 4.22 10.99
N GLY A 177 1.13 3.23 10.37
CA GLY A 177 1.38 1.82 10.66
C GLY A 177 2.81 1.38 10.41
N GLN A 178 3.46 1.93 9.38
CA GLN A 178 4.87 1.67 9.10
C GLN A 178 5.77 2.26 10.21
N LEU A 179 5.53 3.50 10.62
CA LEU A 179 6.29 4.12 11.71
C LEU A 179 6.12 3.36 13.04
N LEU A 180 4.93 2.84 13.31
CA LEU A 180 4.67 2.00 14.49
C LEU A 180 5.42 0.66 14.40
N ALA A 181 5.43 0.03 13.22
CA ALA A 181 6.17 -1.18 12.95
C ALA A 181 7.68 -0.99 13.13
N GLU A 182 8.25 0.09 12.59
CA GLU A 182 9.65 0.48 12.77
C GLU A 182 9.99 0.67 14.26
N ALA A 183 9.12 1.30 15.04
CA ALA A 183 9.31 1.47 16.49
C ALA A 183 9.28 0.12 17.25
N ILE A 184 8.40 -0.80 16.86
CA ILE A 184 8.35 -2.16 17.41
C ILE A 184 9.65 -2.92 17.12
N VAL A 185 10.16 -2.83 15.88
CA VAL A 185 11.42 -3.46 15.49
C VAL A 185 12.60 -2.86 16.26
N ALA A 186 12.68 -1.52 16.36
CA ALA A 186 13.74 -0.84 17.10
C ALA A 186 13.82 -1.32 18.55
N VAL A 187 12.70 -1.35 19.27
CA VAL A 187 12.64 -1.83 20.66
C VAL A 187 12.97 -3.31 20.76
N SER A 188 12.50 -4.13 19.82
CA SER A 188 12.80 -5.57 19.80
C SER A 188 14.30 -5.83 19.62
N LYS A 189 15.00 -5.00 18.83
CA LYS A 189 16.46 -5.06 18.68
C LYS A 189 17.20 -4.54 19.91
N THR A 190 16.68 -3.54 20.62
CA THR A 190 17.24 -3.04 21.90
C THR A 190 17.04 -4.01 23.07
N LEU A 191 15.94 -4.77 23.08
CA LEU A 191 15.56 -5.69 24.15
C LEU A 191 15.34 -7.12 23.63
N PRO A 192 16.37 -7.80 23.07
CA PRO A 192 16.19 -9.07 22.35
C PRO A 192 15.70 -10.25 23.22
N GLU A 193 15.84 -10.15 24.54
CA GLU A 193 15.36 -11.16 25.50
C GLU A 193 13.89 -10.96 25.90
N GLN A 194 13.23 -9.92 25.37
CA GLN A 194 11.86 -9.57 25.68
C GLN A 194 11.07 -9.32 24.40
N ARG A 195 9.81 -9.78 24.38
CA ARG A 195 8.88 -9.45 23.29
C ARG A 195 8.17 -8.13 23.60
N VAL A 196 7.77 -7.41 22.55
CA VAL A 196 6.85 -6.28 22.69
C VAL A 196 5.44 -6.82 22.94
N THR A 197 4.81 -6.40 24.03
CA THR A 197 3.43 -6.78 24.41
C THR A 197 2.41 -5.72 24.04
N SER A 198 2.82 -4.45 23.99
CA SER A 198 1.98 -3.36 23.49
C SER A 198 2.81 -2.17 23.04
N ALA A 199 2.25 -1.38 22.14
CA ALA A 199 2.83 -0.15 21.64
C ALA A 199 1.74 0.91 21.43
N SER A 200 2.03 2.16 21.79
CA SER A 200 1.14 3.30 21.54
C SER A 200 1.93 4.44 20.94
N MET A 201 1.57 4.86 19.73
CA MET A 201 2.25 5.92 18.99
C MET A 201 1.29 7.05 18.61
N VAL A 202 1.75 8.29 18.79
CA VAL A 202 1.11 9.50 18.26
C VAL A 202 1.90 9.93 17.03
N PHE A 203 1.19 10.24 15.94
CA PHE A 203 1.76 10.74 14.69
C PHE A 203 1.62 12.26 14.67
N LEU A 204 2.74 12.97 14.66
CA LEU A 204 2.78 14.42 14.77
C LEU A 204 2.84 15.10 13.40
N LYS A 205 3.55 14.50 12.45
CA LYS A 205 3.76 15.04 11.11
C LYS A 205 4.08 13.91 10.13
N ALA A 206 3.60 14.03 8.90
CA ALA A 206 3.94 13.11 7.82
C ALA A 206 5.47 13.00 7.64
N ALA A 207 5.96 11.77 7.48
CA ALA A 207 7.30 11.50 6.98
C ALA A 207 7.23 11.23 5.47
N SER A 208 8.34 11.50 4.78
CA SER A 208 8.53 11.32 3.33
C SER A 208 9.22 9.98 3.05
N PHE A 209 8.88 9.33 1.94
CA PHE A 209 9.57 8.16 1.40
C PHE A 209 10.92 8.51 0.76
N GLY A 210 11.13 9.78 0.41
CA GLY A 210 12.36 10.27 -0.23
C GLY A 210 13.58 10.32 0.69
N ALA A 211 13.41 10.16 2.00
CA ALA A 211 14.50 10.18 2.97
C ALA A 211 14.32 9.11 4.06
N PRO A 212 15.41 8.65 4.69
CA PRO A 212 15.33 7.72 5.81
C PRO A 212 14.56 8.30 7.00
N VAL A 213 14.07 7.43 7.89
CA VAL A 213 13.47 7.79 9.17
C VAL A 213 14.39 7.31 10.30
N GLU A 214 14.76 8.21 11.19
CA GLU A 214 15.60 7.89 12.35
C GLU A 214 14.73 7.54 13.56
N MET A 215 15.04 6.42 14.21
CA MET A 215 14.39 5.95 15.43
C MET A 215 15.36 6.02 16.60
N SER A 216 15.07 6.88 17.58
CA SER A 216 15.82 6.92 18.85
C SER A 216 15.02 6.22 19.94
N VAL A 217 15.65 5.26 20.63
CA VAL A 217 15.04 4.45 21.70
C VAL A 217 15.57 4.90 23.06
N ASP A 218 14.68 5.23 24.00
CA ASP A 218 15.04 5.45 25.39
C ASP A 218 14.39 4.38 26.28
N VAL A 219 15.21 3.54 26.92
CA VAL A 219 14.72 2.49 27.84
C VAL A 219 14.44 3.12 29.20
N LEU A 220 13.23 3.67 29.33
CA LEU A 220 12.73 4.33 30.55
C LEU A 220 12.84 3.45 31.80
N ARG A 221 12.62 2.13 31.65
CA ARG A 221 12.77 1.15 32.71
C ARG A 221 13.20 -0.18 32.13
N LYS A 222 14.34 -0.72 32.59
CA LYS A 222 14.78 -2.09 32.29
C LYS A 222 14.58 -2.99 33.49
N GLY A 223 13.72 -3.98 33.37
CA GLY A 223 13.48 -5.00 34.38
C GLY A 223 13.68 -6.41 33.83
N ARG A 224 13.83 -7.39 34.73
CA ARG A 224 14.00 -8.80 34.32
C ARG A 224 12.75 -9.34 33.61
N ILE A 225 11.56 -9.00 34.10
CA ILE A 225 10.29 -9.47 33.55
C ILE A 225 9.68 -8.44 32.63
N PHE A 226 9.61 -7.18 33.06
CA PHE A 226 9.01 -6.10 32.27
C PHE A 226 10.00 -4.98 32.02
N SER A 227 9.94 -4.42 30.82
CA SER A 227 10.63 -3.18 30.46
C SER A 227 9.69 -2.22 29.75
N THR A 228 10.01 -0.94 29.82
CA THR A 228 9.28 0.13 29.11
C THR A 228 10.28 0.97 28.34
N ALA A 229 9.96 1.25 27.09
CA ALA A 229 10.77 2.08 26.20
C ALA A 229 9.93 3.20 25.57
N GLU A 230 10.55 4.37 25.38
CA GLU A 230 10.07 5.44 24.51
C GLU A 230 10.80 5.34 23.17
N VAL A 231 10.09 5.60 22.07
CA VAL A 231 10.70 5.72 20.74
C VAL A 231 10.33 7.07 20.13
N ARG A 232 11.31 7.75 19.55
CA ARG A 232 11.12 8.98 18.77
C ARG A 232 11.49 8.72 17.32
N ALA A 233 10.50 8.89 16.43
CA ALA A 233 10.69 8.86 14.99
C ALA A 233 10.97 10.28 14.49
N THR A 234 12.14 10.52 13.90
CA THR A 234 12.56 11.82 13.38
C THR A 234 12.97 11.73 11.93
N GLN A 235 12.75 12.80 11.17
CA GLN A 235 13.21 12.93 9.79
C GLN A 235 13.51 14.39 9.50
N HIS A 236 14.72 14.68 9.01
CA HIS A 236 15.23 16.05 8.85
C HIS A 236 15.12 16.86 10.16
N ASP A 237 15.59 16.29 11.27
CA ASP A 237 15.56 16.88 12.63
C ASP A 237 14.17 17.22 13.18
N ALA A 238 13.09 16.82 12.49
CA ALA A 238 11.72 17.07 12.90
C ALA A 238 11.06 15.77 13.39
N LEU A 239 10.43 15.85 14.56
CA LEU A 239 9.66 14.74 15.14
C LEU A 239 8.44 14.41 14.27
N ARG A 240 8.36 13.16 13.83
CA ARG A 240 7.28 12.60 13.01
C ARG A 240 6.32 11.77 13.85
N GLY A 241 6.85 11.08 14.86
CA GLY A 241 6.06 10.32 15.80
C GLY A 241 6.78 10.07 17.12
N ALA A 242 6.00 9.80 18.17
CA ALA A 242 6.51 9.39 19.47
C ALA A 242 5.68 8.22 19.99
N ALA A 243 6.36 7.18 20.48
CA ALA A 243 5.74 5.95 20.95
C ALA A 243 6.21 5.56 22.35
N ILE A 244 5.35 4.87 23.10
CA ILE A 244 5.69 4.14 24.32
C ILE A 244 5.37 2.68 24.10
N LEU A 245 6.31 1.80 24.44
CA LEU A 245 6.22 0.36 24.26
C LEU A 245 6.44 -0.36 25.59
N LEU A 246 5.67 -1.42 25.82
CA LEU A 246 5.80 -2.33 26.97
C LEU A 246 6.30 -3.68 26.48
N CYS A 247 7.33 -4.20 27.15
CA CYS A 247 7.93 -5.49 26.81
C CYS A 247 7.86 -6.45 28.00
N ASP A 248 7.79 -7.75 27.71
CA ASP A 248 7.88 -8.81 28.71
C ASP A 248 8.82 -9.95 28.31
N SER A 249 9.24 -10.76 29.28
CA SER A 249 10.01 -12.00 29.04
C SER A 249 9.12 -13.23 28.84
N GLY A 250 7.82 -13.05 28.60
CA GLY A 250 6.80 -14.11 28.58
C GLY A 250 6.51 -14.77 29.94
N SER A 251 5.46 -15.59 29.97
CA SER A 251 5.11 -16.48 31.07
C SER A 251 4.18 -17.59 30.59
N SER A 252 4.06 -18.66 31.37
CA SER A 252 3.01 -19.66 31.17
C SER A 252 1.66 -19.16 31.68
N ASP A 253 0.57 -19.56 31.03
CA ASP A 253 -0.77 -19.20 31.45
C ASP A 253 -1.09 -19.67 32.88
N VAL A 254 -1.69 -18.78 33.66
CA VAL A 254 -2.31 -19.09 34.95
C VAL A 254 -3.83 -19.10 34.84
N ILE A 255 -4.38 -18.24 33.98
CA ILE A 255 -5.80 -18.10 33.65
C ILE A 255 -5.93 -17.73 32.17
N GLY A 256 -7.06 -18.05 31.55
CA GLY A 256 -7.28 -17.75 30.13
C GLY A 256 -8.75 -17.55 29.79
N HIS A 257 -9.04 -16.48 29.06
CA HIS A 257 -10.27 -16.27 28.32
C HIS A 257 -9.99 -15.23 27.23
N ALA A 258 -10.71 -15.30 26.12
CA ALA A 258 -10.66 -14.31 25.06
C ALA A 258 -12.07 -14.07 24.54
N MET A 259 -12.28 -12.94 23.87
CA MET A 259 -13.51 -12.76 23.11
C MET A 259 -13.54 -13.74 21.92
N ALA A 260 -14.73 -14.15 21.52
CA ALA A 260 -14.90 -14.97 20.33
C ALA A 260 -14.64 -14.13 19.06
N MET A 261 -14.02 -14.77 18.07
CA MET A 261 -13.99 -14.24 16.69
C MET A 261 -15.45 -14.07 16.19
N PRO A 262 -15.78 -12.94 15.52
CA PRO A 262 -17.10 -12.78 14.94
C PRO A 262 -17.35 -13.79 13.82
N ASP A 263 -18.63 -14.12 13.60
CA ASP A 263 -19.05 -14.96 12.49
C ASP A 263 -19.04 -14.14 11.20
N VAL A 264 -18.01 -14.34 10.39
CA VAL A 264 -17.81 -13.67 9.10
C VAL A 264 -17.51 -14.72 8.02
N PRO A 265 -17.81 -14.42 6.74
CA PRO A 265 -17.32 -15.21 5.62
C PRO A 265 -15.85 -15.58 5.75
N LYS A 266 -15.54 -16.84 5.44
CA LYS A 266 -14.17 -17.36 5.40
C LYS A 266 -13.38 -16.66 4.29
N PRO A 267 -12.03 -16.72 4.33
CA PRO A 267 -11.20 -16.15 3.26
C PRO A 267 -11.63 -16.63 1.86
N SER A 268 -12.01 -17.91 1.70
CA SER A 268 -12.46 -18.46 0.42
C SER A 268 -13.70 -17.80 -0.17
N ASP A 269 -14.56 -17.24 0.68
CA ASP A 269 -15.86 -16.67 0.33
C ASP A 269 -15.84 -15.13 0.37
N ALA A 270 -14.71 -14.53 0.77
CA ALA A 270 -14.49 -13.08 0.81
C ALA A 270 -13.95 -12.54 -0.53
N ASP A 271 -14.25 -11.27 -0.82
CA ASP A 271 -13.91 -10.64 -2.09
C ASP A 271 -12.41 -10.28 -2.17
N PRO A 272 -11.67 -10.71 -3.20
CA PRO A 272 -10.28 -10.30 -3.37
C PRO A 272 -10.15 -8.77 -3.47
N PHE A 273 -9.19 -8.22 -2.75
CA PHE A 273 -8.83 -6.81 -2.82
C PHE A 273 -7.46 -6.63 -3.45
N GLU A 274 -7.47 -5.98 -4.60
CA GLU A 274 -6.27 -5.80 -5.44
C GLU A 274 -5.52 -4.52 -5.10
N GLY A 275 -6.07 -3.68 -4.23
CA GLY A 275 -5.56 -2.35 -3.97
C GLY A 275 -4.20 -2.34 -3.27
N PHE A 276 -3.70 -1.11 -3.07
CA PHE A 276 -2.41 -0.79 -2.47
C PHE A 276 -1.15 -1.19 -3.26
N GLY A 277 -1.24 -1.93 -4.36
CA GLY A 277 -0.09 -2.09 -5.27
C GLY A 277 1.13 -2.78 -4.65
N MET A 278 0.91 -3.82 -3.83
CA MET A 278 1.95 -4.54 -3.10
C MET A 278 1.81 -6.07 -3.25
N PRO A 279 2.50 -6.69 -4.24
CA PRO A 279 2.58 -8.14 -4.36
C PRO A 279 3.23 -8.78 -3.13
N GLY A 280 3.03 -10.08 -2.95
CA GLY A 280 3.43 -10.81 -1.73
C GLY A 280 2.51 -10.57 -0.53
N ARG A 281 1.41 -9.82 -0.69
CA ARG A 281 0.33 -9.70 0.30
C ARG A 281 -1.01 -9.95 -0.39
N GLU A 282 -1.84 -10.77 0.24
CA GLU A 282 -3.21 -11.01 -0.17
C GLU A 282 -4.16 -10.37 0.84
N ILE A 283 -5.14 -9.62 0.34
CA ILE A 283 -6.21 -9.04 1.13
C ILE A 283 -7.53 -9.51 0.55
N ARG A 284 -8.47 -9.91 1.40
CA ARG A 284 -9.85 -10.18 1.02
C ARG A 284 -10.82 -9.44 1.92
N VAL A 285 -11.75 -8.70 1.33
CA VAL A 285 -12.74 -7.90 2.05
C VAL A 285 -13.97 -8.75 2.31
N VAL A 286 -14.40 -8.77 3.57
CA VAL A 286 -15.65 -9.41 3.95
C VAL A 286 -16.82 -8.57 3.43
N ASP A 287 -17.80 -9.24 2.82
CA ASP A 287 -19.04 -8.66 2.27
C ASP A 287 -18.83 -7.50 1.28
N GLY A 288 -17.64 -7.42 0.67
CA GLY A 288 -17.23 -6.30 -0.18
C GLY A 288 -17.35 -4.93 0.50
N ALA A 289 -17.25 -4.86 1.83
CA ALA A 289 -17.55 -3.65 2.62
C ALA A 289 -16.65 -2.43 2.30
N TYR A 290 -15.52 -2.66 1.64
CA TYR A 290 -14.59 -1.64 1.16
C TYR A 290 -14.82 -1.43 -0.34
N ASP A 291 -15.50 -0.33 -0.69
CA ASP A 291 -16.00 -0.04 -2.03
C ASP A 291 -15.65 1.40 -2.43
N SER A 292 -15.44 1.64 -3.72
CA SER A 292 -15.14 2.98 -4.23
C SER A 292 -16.40 3.83 -4.49
N ASN A 293 -17.59 3.23 -4.49
CA ASN A 293 -18.86 3.92 -4.63
C ASN A 293 -19.18 4.74 -3.37
N PRO A 294 -19.14 6.09 -3.42
CA PRO A 294 -19.37 6.94 -2.26
C PRO A 294 -20.84 6.91 -1.78
N HIS A 295 -21.76 6.32 -2.54
CA HIS A 295 -23.15 6.20 -2.16
C HIS A 295 -23.49 4.88 -1.46
N ARG A 296 -22.52 3.94 -1.39
CA ARG A 296 -22.68 2.72 -0.61
C ARG A 296 -22.75 3.10 0.88
N VAL A 297 -23.76 2.59 1.56
CA VAL A 297 -23.96 2.81 3.00
C VAL A 297 -23.97 1.47 3.72
N GLY A 298 -23.27 1.39 4.84
CA GLY A 298 -23.18 0.19 5.66
C GLY A 298 -22.99 0.52 7.15
N PRO A 299 -22.90 -0.52 8.01
CA PRO A 299 -22.47 -0.33 9.39
C PRO A 299 -21.06 0.29 9.42
N PRO A 300 -20.66 0.95 10.52
CA PRO A 300 -19.33 1.54 10.66
C PRO A 300 -18.26 0.47 10.94
N GLU A 301 -18.19 -0.54 10.09
CA GLU A 301 -17.34 -1.72 10.26
C GLU A 301 -16.80 -2.19 8.91
N ILE A 302 -15.51 -2.51 8.88
CA ILE A 302 -14.84 -3.16 7.75
C ILE A 302 -14.01 -4.32 8.27
N ASN A 303 -14.34 -5.52 7.82
CA ASN A 303 -13.63 -6.73 8.18
C ASN A 303 -12.83 -7.22 6.96
N VAL A 304 -11.57 -7.58 7.18
CA VAL A 304 -10.68 -8.02 6.11
C VAL A 304 -9.82 -9.19 6.55
N TRP A 305 -9.63 -10.14 5.65
CA TRP A 305 -8.63 -11.19 5.78
C TRP A 305 -7.33 -10.71 5.13
N VAL A 306 -6.21 -10.87 5.83
CA VAL A 306 -4.88 -10.50 5.34
C VAL A 306 -3.94 -11.67 5.56
N ARG A 307 -3.09 -11.96 4.57
CA ARG A 307 -1.92 -12.83 4.73
C ARG A 307 -0.77 -12.37 3.83
N PHE A 308 0.44 -12.73 4.20
CA PHE A 308 1.66 -12.49 3.43
C PHE A 308 2.14 -13.81 2.81
N ARG A 309 2.81 -13.73 1.67
CA ARG A 309 3.36 -14.92 1.01
C ARG A 309 4.49 -15.54 1.83
N ASP A 310 5.41 -14.69 2.28
CA ASP A 310 6.67 -15.12 2.88
C ASP A 310 6.68 -14.83 4.38
N ALA A 311 7.13 -15.80 5.16
CA ALA A 311 7.35 -15.62 6.59
C ALA A 311 8.70 -14.92 6.80
N PRO A 312 8.74 -13.74 7.46
CA PRO A 312 10.01 -13.15 7.86
C PRO A 312 10.69 -14.01 8.92
N SER A 313 12.02 -14.06 8.92
CA SER A 313 12.77 -14.99 9.79
C SER A 313 12.74 -14.64 11.28
N GLN A 314 12.45 -13.37 11.61
CA GLN A 314 12.48 -12.86 12.97
C GLN A 314 11.06 -12.72 13.54
N PRO A 315 10.77 -13.27 14.74
CA PRO A 315 9.42 -13.21 15.32
C PRO A 315 8.86 -11.79 15.47
N TYR A 316 9.71 -10.81 15.79
CA TYR A 316 9.27 -9.42 15.91
C TYR A 316 8.78 -8.81 14.58
N LEU A 317 9.24 -9.33 13.43
CA LEU A 317 8.77 -8.86 12.12
C LEU A 317 7.33 -9.31 11.83
N HIS A 318 6.91 -10.46 12.36
CA HIS A 318 5.50 -10.87 12.31
C HIS A 318 4.61 -9.87 13.06
N SER A 319 5.01 -9.50 14.28
CA SER A 319 4.31 -8.49 15.09
C SER A 319 4.31 -7.10 14.43
N ALA A 320 5.42 -6.73 13.78
CA ALA A 320 5.56 -5.46 13.07
C ALA A 320 4.65 -5.40 11.83
N LEU A 321 4.60 -6.44 11.00
CA LEU A 321 3.70 -6.52 9.84
C LEU A 321 2.22 -6.53 10.26
N LEU A 322 1.91 -7.22 11.37
CA LEU A 322 0.58 -7.22 11.95
C LEU A 322 0.18 -5.80 12.39
N ALA A 323 1.06 -5.10 13.10
CA ALA A 323 0.83 -3.72 13.52
C ALA A 323 0.70 -2.77 12.32
N GLN A 324 1.51 -2.94 11.28
CA GLN A 324 1.46 -2.11 10.07
C GLN A 324 0.09 -2.15 9.39
N SER A 325 -0.54 -3.32 9.36
CA SER A 325 -1.84 -3.50 8.71
C SER A 325 -3.04 -2.93 9.49
N SER A 326 -2.83 -2.53 10.75
CA SER A 326 -3.90 -2.05 11.64
C SER A 326 -4.42 -0.65 11.32
N THR A 327 -3.67 0.15 10.56
CA THR A 327 -3.97 1.58 10.33
C THR A 327 -4.75 1.86 9.05
N HIS A 328 -5.03 0.86 8.20
CA HIS A 328 -5.66 1.07 6.89
C HIS A 328 -7.18 1.33 6.94
N TRP A 329 -7.89 0.77 7.93
CA TRP A 329 -9.33 0.50 7.75
C TRP A 329 -10.25 1.45 8.51
N THR A 330 -9.80 2.04 9.61
CA THR A 330 -10.68 2.78 10.54
C THR A 330 -11.32 4.00 9.89
N ILE A 331 -10.60 4.70 9.00
CA ILE A 331 -11.13 5.85 8.28
C ILE A 331 -12.27 5.40 7.36
N ALA A 332 -12.01 4.40 6.53
CA ALA A 332 -13.00 3.82 5.62
C ALA A 332 -14.26 3.35 6.38
N ALA A 333 -14.08 2.62 7.49
CA ALA A 333 -15.19 2.18 8.34
C ALA A 333 -15.98 3.37 8.92
N GLY A 334 -15.31 4.46 9.28
CA GLY A 334 -15.97 5.68 9.76
C GLY A 334 -16.73 6.47 8.71
N LEU A 335 -16.33 6.37 7.43
CA LEU A 335 -17.02 7.01 6.30
C LEU A 335 -18.24 6.21 5.85
N LEU A 336 -18.20 4.88 5.94
CA LEU A 336 -19.18 3.96 5.38
C LEU A 336 -20.66 4.20 5.78
N PRO A 337 -21.01 4.71 6.98
CA PRO A 337 -22.40 5.03 7.31
C PRO A 337 -22.97 6.27 6.61
N HIS A 338 -22.14 7.04 5.90
CA HIS A 338 -22.48 8.37 5.41
C HIS A 338 -22.55 8.40 3.88
N SER A 339 -23.77 8.39 3.32
CA SER A 339 -23.94 8.48 1.86
C SER A 339 -23.32 9.75 1.29
N GLY A 340 -22.62 9.61 0.16
CA GLY A 340 -21.82 10.67 -0.45
C GLY A 340 -20.40 10.76 0.10
N PHE A 341 -20.03 9.94 1.09
CA PHE A 341 -18.69 9.84 1.64
C PHE A 341 -18.12 8.43 1.42
N GLY A 342 -16.83 8.35 1.09
CA GLY A 342 -16.14 7.08 0.90
C GLY A 342 -14.66 7.30 0.62
N GLU A 343 -13.89 6.21 0.59
CA GLU A 343 -12.43 6.26 0.39
C GLU A 343 -12.02 6.90 -0.95
N ALA A 344 -12.88 6.85 -1.97
CA ALA A 344 -12.66 7.55 -3.22
C ALA A 344 -12.53 9.09 -3.06
N LEU A 345 -13.02 9.65 -1.95
CA LEU A 345 -12.91 11.08 -1.63
C LEU A 345 -11.68 11.41 -0.77
N ALA A 346 -11.06 10.41 -0.16
CA ALA A 346 -9.86 10.58 0.67
C ALA A 346 -8.74 11.20 -0.16
N HIS A 347 -8.06 12.20 0.44
CA HIS A 347 -6.99 13.01 -0.15
C HIS A 347 -7.37 13.86 -1.38
N ARG A 348 -8.61 13.74 -1.90
CA ARG A 348 -9.14 14.58 -2.99
C ARG A 348 -9.98 15.73 -2.48
N THR A 349 -11.06 15.38 -1.77
CA THR A 349 -11.99 16.35 -1.18
C THR A 349 -12.00 16.29 0.35
N LEU A 350 -11.51 15.19 0.92
CA LEU A 350 -11.33 15.00 2.35
C LEU A 350 -9.85 14.89 2.71
N SER A 351 -9.42 15.66 3.71
CA SER A 351 -8.16 15.46 4.41
C SER A 351 -8.35 14.34 5.44
N THR A 352 -7.68 13.23 5.21
CA THR A 352 -7.74 12.01 6.02
C THR A 352 -6.35 11.68 6.57
N GLY A 353 -6.28 11.22 7.83
CA GLY A 353 -4.99 10.92 8.44
C GLY A 353 -5.08 10.20 9.77
N ILE A 354 -4.18 9.25 10.01
CA ILE A 354 -4.08 8.57 11.30
C ILE A 354 -3.29 9.45 12.25
N MET A 355 -3.86 9.74 13.43
CA MET A 355 -3.26 10.60 14.44
C MET A 355 -2.65 9.80 15.59
N LYS A 356 -3.23 8.66 15.91
CA LYS A 356 -2.75 7.77 16.97
C LYS A 356 -3.12 6.32 16.68
N ALA A 357 -2.20 5.42 16.97
CA ALA A 357 -2.45 3.98 17.00
C ALA A 357 -1.95 3.40 18.33
N THR A 358 -2.72 2.50 18.91
CA THR A 358 -2.33 1.71 20.08
C THR A 358 -2.67 0.25 19.82
N ILE A 359 -1.71 -0.65 19.99
CA ILE A 359 -1.88 -2.11 19.79
C ILE A 359 -1.35 -2.87 21.00
N ALA A 360 -2.02 -3.98 21.33
CA ALA A 360 -1.57 -4.99 22.28
C ALA A 360 -1.55 -6.36 21.59
N PHE A 361 -0.48 -7.12 21.82
CA PHE A 361 -0.26 -8.46 21.30
C PHE A 361 -0.56 -9.49 22.38
N HIS A 362 -1.49 -10.39 22.08
CA HIS A 362 -2.00 -11.40 23.01
C HIS A 362 -1.37 -12.77 22.75
N GLU A 363 -1.24 -13.14 21.49
CA GLU A 363 -0.70 -14.42 21.02
C GLU A 363 0.26 -14.19 19.84
N ASP A 364 1.19 -15.12 19.65
CA ASP A 364 2.02 -15.14 18.45
C ASP A 364 1.18 -15.55 17.23
N ALA A 365 1.41 -14.87 16.11
CA ALA A 365 0.70 -15.12 14.86
C ALA A 365 1.68 -15.24 13.68
N ASP A 366 1.53 -16.30 12.89
CA ASP A 366 2.20 -16.38 11.59
C ASP A 366 1.45 -15.45 10.63
N VAL A 367 2.18 -14.56 9.95
CA VAL A 367 1.58 -13.61 9.01
C VAL A 367 1.29 -14.26 7.66
N THR A 368 1.77 -15.48 7.44
CA THR A 368 1.46 -16.30 6.26
C THR A 368 0.14 -17.06 6.39
N ASP A 369 -0.33 -17.24 7.62
CA ASP A 369 -1.70 -17.68 7.89
C ASP A 369 -2.69 -16.55 7.66
N TRP A 370 -3.95 -16.90 7.39
CA TRP A 370 -5.04 -15.92 7.31
C TRP A 370 -5.28 -15.26 8.67
N LEU A 371 -5.19 -13.94 8.67
CA LEU A 371 -5.49 -13.08 9.82
C LEU A 371 -6.72 -12.22 9.52
N LEU A 372 -7.77 -12.35 10.33
CA LEU A 372 -8.96 -11.50 10.26
C LEU A 372 -8.73 -10.23 11.07
N TYR A 373 -8.72 -9.09 10.40
CA TYR A 373 -8.79 -7.78 11.02
C TYR A 373 -10.25 -7.33 11.05
N THR A 374 -10.76 -7.15 12.26
CA THR A 374 -12.07 -6.53 12.48
C THR A 374 -11.86 -5.06 12.79
N ASN A 375 -12.58 -4.15 12.12
CA ASN A 375 -12.35 -2.71 12.26
C ASN A 375 -13.66 -1.98 12.43
N ARG A 376 -13.96 -1.57 13.66
CA ARG A 376 -15.19 -0.85 13.98
C ARG A 376 -14.87 0.62 14.28
N ALA A 377 -15.49 1.53 13.55
CA ALA A 377 -15.48 2.96 13.84
C ALA A 377 -16.67 3.32 14.75
N PHE A 378 -16.49 3.19 16.07
CA PHE A 378 -17.58 3.40 17.01
C PHE A 378 -17.95 4.87 17.26
N TRP A 379 -17.14 5.82 16.79
CA TRP A 379 -17.47 7.24 16.89
C TRP A 379 -16.88 8.06 15.75
N ALA A 380 -17.67 8.98 15.17
CA ALA A 380 -17.21 9.98 14.22
C ALA A 380 -17.85 11.33 14.53
N GLY A 381 -17.06 12.41 14.48
CA GLY A 381 -17.54 13.76 14.76
C GLY A 381 -16.41 14.75 14.98
N ARG A 382 -16.72 16.06 14.90
CA ARG A 382 -15.73 17.14 15.12
C ARG A 382 -14.45 17.00 14.28
N GLY A 383 -14.57 16.44 13.08
CA GLY A 383 -13.44 16.21 12.18
C GLY A 383 -12.52 15.06 12.59
N LEU A 384 -13.03 14.09 13.36
CA LEU A 384 -12.32 12.94 13.89
C LEU A 384 -13.14 11.66 13.71
N VAL A 385 -12.44 10.54 13.63
CA VAL A 385 -12.99 9.18 13.69
C VAL A 385 -12.22 8.40 14.75
N GLN A 386 -12.93 7.68 15.59
CA GLN A 386 -12.37 6.79 16.59
C GLN A 386 -12.85 5.36 16.32
N GLY A 387 -11.91 4.43 16.29
CA GLY A 387 -12.20 3.02 16.11
C GLY A 387 -11.39 2.11 17.02
N ASP A 388 -11.86 0.86 17.11
CA ASP A 388 -11.17 -0.28 17.67
C ASP A 388 -11.10 -1.40 16.64
N GLY A 389 -10.16 -2.31 16.85
CA GLY A 389 -10.05 -3.50 16.04
C GLY A 389 -9.38 -4.65 16.76
N HIS A 390 -9.62 -5.84 16.22
CA HIS A 390 -9.11 -7.09 16.75
C HIS A 390 -8.58 -7.94 15.60
N VAL A 391 -7.45 -8.60 15.83
CA VAL A 391 -6.83 -9.52 14.88
C VAL A 391 -7.04 -10.94 15.37
N PHE A 392 -7.68 -11.77 14.55
CA PHE A 392 -7.89 -13.18 14.84
C PHE A 392 -7.15 -14.05 13.84
N THR A 393 -6.64 -15.21 14.27
CA THR A 393 -6.25 -16.26 13.32
C THR A 393 -7.48 -16.88 12.67
N GLU A 394 -7.34 -17.55 11.52
CA GLU A 394 -8.45 -18.30 10.89
C GLU A 394 -9.13 -19.29 11.86
N GLY A 395 -8.35 -19.88 12.76
CA GLY A 395 -8.84 -20.77 13.82
C GLY A 395 -9.59 -20.07 14.97
N GLY A 396 -9.73 -18.75 14.95
CA GLY A 396 -10.48 -17.96 15.92
C GLY A 396 -9.72 -17.53 17.17
N ARG A 397 -8.39 -17.70 17.22
CA ARG A 397 -7.57 -17.20 18.35
C ARG A 397 -7.36 -15.70 18.21
N LEU A 398 -7.55 -14.94 19.29
CA LEU A 398 -7.29 -13.50 19.33
C LEU A 398 -5.78 -13.24 19.40
N ALA A 399 -5.18 -12.79 18.30
CA ALA A 399 -3.76 -12.46 18.20
C ALA A 399 -3.43 -11.07 18.75
N ALA A 400 -4.26 -10.07 18.44
CA ALA A 400 -4.03 -8.69 18.86
C ALA A 400 -5.32 -7.90 19.00
N SER A 401 -5.25 -6.78 19.72
CA SER A 401 -6.30 -5.76 19.77
C SER A 401 -5.69 -4.37 19.63
N TYR A 402 -6.37 -3.46 18.96
CA TYR A 402 -5.88 -2.11 18.73
C TYR A 402 -6.98 -1.05 18.77
N THR A 403 -6.57 0.21 18.92
CA THR A 403 -7.42 1.38 18.78
C THR A 403 -6.75 2.40 17.90
N ILE A 404 -7.56 3.06 17.06
CA ILE A 404 -7.10 4.05 16.10
C ILE A 404 -7.88 5.35 16.34
N GLN A 405 -7.16 6.46 16.41
CA GLN A 405 -7.73 7.79 16.29
C GLN A 405 -7.28 8.40 14.97
N ALA A 406 -8.24 8.81 14.16
CA ALA A 406 -8.02 9.39 12.85
C ALA A 406 -8.70 10.75 12.71
N MET A 407 -8.21 11.52 11.75
CA MET A 407 -8.78 12.77 11.30
C MET A 407 -9.51 12.53 9.99
N VAL A 408 -10.70 13.13 9.88
CA VAL A 408 -11.45 13.26 8.63
C VAL A 408 -11.99 14.68 8.58
N ARG A 409 -11.48 15.51 7.68
CA ARG A 409 -11.86 16.93 7.58
C ARG A 409 -12.02 17.34 6.12
N GLU A 410 -12.89 18.30 5.86
CA GLU A 410 -12.88 18.98 4.57
C GLU A 410 -11.59 19.79 4.41
N PHE A 411 -11.10 19.89 3.17
CA PHE A 411 -10.04 20.84 2.86
C PHE A 411 -10.55 22.28 3.00
N ARG A 412 -9.86 23.11 3.79
CA ARG A 412 -10.14 24.56 3.86
C ARG A 412 -9.88 25.27 2.53
N THR A 413 -8.96 24.74 1.74
CA THR A 413 -8.61 25.16 0.38
C THR A 413 -8.36 23.88 -0.41
N GLN A 414 -9.01 23.70 -1.56
CA GLN A 414 -8.81 22.48 -2.37
C GLN A 414 -7.33 22.33 -2.79
N PRO A 415 -6.77 21.10 -2.81
CA PRO A 415 -5.36 20.85 -3.14
C PRO A 415 -4.90 21.53 -4.44
N ALA A 416 -5.74 21.46 -5.48
CA ALA A 416 -5.50 22.08 -6.78
C ALA A 416 -5.28 23.61 -6.70
N ALA A 417 -5.92 24.31 -5.75
CA ALA A 417 -5.76 25.75 -5.56
C ALA A 417 -4.49 26.12 -4.77
N MET A 418 -3.81 25.13 -4.18
CA MET A 418 -2.53 25.29 -3.49
C MET A 418 -1.32 24.90 -4.36
N GLY A 419 -1.55 24.56 -5.64
CA GLY A 419 -0.49 24.11 -6.55
C GLY A 419 -0.01 22.68 -6.29
N HIS A 420 -0.79 21.91 -5.52
CA HIS A 420 -0.54 20.49 -5.27
C HIS A 420 -1.50 19.65 -6.13
N ASP A 421 -1.01 18.55 -6.69
CA ASP A 421 -1.87 17.53 -7.32
C ASP A 421 -2.86 16.99 -6.27
N GLU A 422 -4.05 16.56 -6.68
CA GLU A 422 -5.13 15.96 -5.89
C GLU A 422 -4.71 14.68 -5.13
N ARG A 423 -3.43 14.31 -5.21
CA ARG A 423 -2.82 13.06 -4.73
C ARG A 423 -1.78 13.30 -3.62
N THR A 424 -1.41 14.55 -3.36
CA THR A 424 -0.30 14.91 -2.47
C THR A 424 -0.78 15.82 -1.34
N VAL A 425 -1.68 15.34 -0.47
CA VAL A 425 -1.97 16.07 0.78
C VAL A 425 -2.15 15.15 1.99
N MET A 426 -1.18 15.22 2.89
CA MET A 426 -1.44 15.43 4.32
C MET A 426 -0.51 16.53 4.85
#